data_AF-A0AAW9IIV3-F1
#
_entry.id   AF-A0AAW9IIV3-F1
#
_cell.length_a   1.000
_cell.length_b   1.000
_cell.length_c   1.000
_cell.angle_alpha   90.00
_cell.angle_beta   90.00
_cell.angle_gamma   90.00
#
_symmetry.space_group_name_H-M   'P 1'
#
loop_
_entity.id
_entity.type
_entity.pdbx_description
1 polymer ?
#
loop_
_entity_poly.entity_id
_entity_poly.type
_entity_poly.pdbx_seq_one_letter_code
_entity_poly.pdbx_strand_id
1 'polypeptide(L)'
;SGVSGIWNDMNEPASFNGPLPDDVMFDEDGLEVPHKEIHNIYGHMMSRATYEGIKNTTNKRPFVVTRACYAGTQKYSTILTGDNQSTWEHLRMSIPMLMNLGLSGLSFCGTDVGGFGHDCTGELLSRWV
;
A
#
# COMPACT_ATOMS: atom_id res chain seq x y z
N SER A 1 24.96 1.05 -0.91
CA SER A 1 24.03 1.36 0.20
C SER A 1 23.49 0.04 0.75
N GLY A 2 23.19 -0.03 2.06
CA GLY A 2 22.68 -1.24 2.72
C GLY A 2 21.16 -1.44 2.65
N VAL A 3 20.42 -0.47 2.07
CA VAL A 3 18.96 -0.55 1.89
C VAL A 3 18.65 -1.27 0.59
N SER A 4 17.76 -2.25 0.64
CA SER A 4 17.38 -3.10 -0.53
C SER A 4 15.88 -3.04 -0.88
N GLY A 5 15.08 -2.24 -0.15
CA GLY A 5 13.67 -2.04 -0.42
C GLY A 5 13.14 -0.76 0.22
N ILE A 6 12.00 -0.28 -0.26
CA ILE A 6 11.35 0.96 0.18
C ILE A 6 9.88 0.68 0.51
N TRP A 7 9.37 1.30 1.56
CA TRP A 7 7.95 1.27 1.90
C TRP A 7 7.36 2.67 1.71
N ASN A 8 6.44 2.78 0.75
CA ASN A 8 5.63 3.97 0.52
C ASN A 8 4.37 3.87 1.38
N ASP A 9 4.34 4.67 2.45
CA ASP A 9 3.19 4.77 3.34
C ASP A 9 2.53 6.14 3.22
N MET A 10 1.32 6.29 3.77
CA MET A 10 0.59 7.57 3.81
C MET A 10 0.25 8.15 2.43
N ASN A 11 0.20 7.31 1.40
CA ASN A 11 0.17 7.71 0.00
C ASN A 11 -1.23 7.66 -0.64
N GLU A 12 -2.29 7.85 0.14
CA GLU A 12 -3.67 7.95 -0.38
C GLU A 12 -3.92 9.19 -1.26
N PRO A 13 -3.44 10.42 -0.98
CA PRO A 13 -2.53 10.93 0.06
C PRO A 13 -3.20 11.24 1.40
N ALA A 14 -2.58 10.81 2.51
CA ALA A 14 -3.08 11.08 3.85
C ALA A 14 -2.67 12.48 4.36
N SER A 15 -3.58 13.15 5.06
CA SER A 15 -3.36 14.43 5.71
C SER A 15 -4.08 14.48 7.05
N PHE A 16 -3.39 15.00 8.08
CA PHE A 16 -3.96 15.19 9.41
C PHE A 16 -4.92 16.39 9.50
N ASN A 17 -4.97 17.24 8.47
CA ASN A 17 -5.81 18.45 8.42
C ASN A 17 -7.07 18.27 7.55
N GLY A 18 -7.44 17.02 7.26
CA GLY A 18 -8.52 16.69 6.33
C GLY A 18 -8.01 16.34 4.93
N PRO A 19 -8.90 15.90 4.02
CA PRO A 19 -8.53 15.49 2.67
C PRO A 19 -7.93 16.64 1.87
N LEU A 20 -7.11 16.30 0.88
CA LEU A 20 -6.67 17.28 -0.10
C LEU A 20 -7.90 17.85 -0.85
N PRO A 21 -7.97 19.16 -1.14
CA PRO A 21 -9.08 19.73 -1.90
C PRO A 21 -9.23 19.08 -3.29
N ASP A 22 -10.47 18.86 -3.70
CA ASP A 22 -10.85 18.21 -4.97
C ASP A 22 -10.30 18.92 -6.21
N ASP A 23 -10.05 20.23 -6.12
CA ASP A 23 -9.61 21.13 -7.18
C ASP A 23 -8.09 21.35 -7.22
N VAL A 24 -7.32 20.66 -6.37
CA VAL A 24 -5.86 20.65 -6.51
C VAL A 24 -5.49 20.00 -7.83
N MET A 25 -4.70 20.70 -8.66
CA MET A 25 -4.32 20.23 -9.98
C MET A 25 -3.08 19.35 -9.93
N PHE A 26 -3.10 18.26 -10.70
CA PHE A 26 -2.00 17.33 -10.93
C PHE A 26 -1.67 17.29 -12.43
N ASP A 27 -0.41 17.00 -12.75
CA ASP A 27 0.02 16.70 -14.11
C ASP A 27 -0.05 15.18 -14.34
N GLU A 28 -0.89 14.75 -15.28
CA GLU A 28 -0.98 13.37 -15.74
C GLU A 28 -0.55 13.34 -17.21
N ASP A 29 0.75 13.09 -17.43
CA ASP A 29 1.37 13.04 -18.77
C ASP A 29 1.13 14.32 -19.61
N GLY A 30 1.27 15.49 -18.98
CA GLY A 30 1.08 16.80 -19.63
C GLY A 30 -0.37 17.28 -19.69
N LEU A 31 -1.31 16.53 -19.12
CA LEU A 31 -2.69 16.97 -18.92
C LEU A 31 -2.90 17.42 -17.47
N GLU A 32 -3.32 18.67 -17.28
CA GLU A 32 -3.73 19.14 -15.97
C GLU A 32 -5.10 18.57 -15.60
N VAL A 33 -5.13 17.76 -14.53
CA VAL A 33 -6.32 17.08 -14.03
C VAL A 33 -6.55 17.40 -12.55
N PRO A 34 -7.80 17.62 -12.12
CA PRO A 34 -8.09 17.90 -10.71
C PRO A 34 -7.94 16.64 -9.85
N HIS A 35 -7.61 16.82 -8.58
CA HIS A 35 -7.42 15.76 -7.60
C HIS A 35 -8.60 14.79 -7.56
N LYS A 36 -9.82 15.31 -7.70
CA LYS A 36 -11.05 14.53 -7.73
C LYS A 36 -11.05 13.40 -8.77
N GLU A 37 -10.38 13.58 -9.91
CA GLU A 37 -10.33 12.58 -10.98
C GLU A 37 -9.23 11.55 -10.75
N ILE A 38 -8.16 11.92 -10.04
CA ILE A 38 -6.93 11.12 -9.92
C ILE A 38 -6.64 10.63 -8.51
N HIS A 39 -7.45 10.96 -7.51
CA HIS A 39 -7.23 10.63 -6.10
C HIS A 39 -6.81 9.16 -5.91
N ASN A 40 -7.59 8.22 -6.45
CA ASN A 40 -7.34 6.80 -6.28
C ASN A 40 -6.10 6.27 -7.03
N ILE A 41 -5.57 7.00 -8.03
CA ILE A 41 -4.36 6.59 -8.75
C ILE A 41 -3.09 7.20 -8.15
N TYR A 42 -3.19 8.17 -7.24
CA TYR A 42 -2.03 8.83 -6.65
C TYR A 42 -1.04 7.84 -6.00
N GLY A 43 -1.53 6.93 -5.15
CA GLY A 43 -0.69 5.91 -4.50
C GLY A 43 -0.07 4.91 -5.50
N HIS A 44 -0.78 4.61 -6.59
CA HIS A 44 -0.27 3.79 -7.68
C HIS A 44 0.91 4.48 -8.38
N MET A 45 0.75 5.76 -8.73
CA MET A 45 1.78 6.54 -9.43
C MET A 45 3.03 6.73 -8.56
N MET A 46 2.86 6.97 -7.25
CA MET A 46 3.99 7.03 -6.32
C MET A 46 4.77 5.70 -6.24
N SER A 47 4.04 4.57 -6.21
CA SER A 47 4.65 3.23 -6.20
C SER A 47 5.42 2.93 -7.49
N ARG A 48 4.85 3.30 -8.64
CA ARG A 48 5.50 3.18 -9.95
C ARG A 48 6.78 4.02 -10.01
N ALA A 49 6.71 5.29 -9.63
CA ALA A 49 7.87 6.19 -9.62
C ALA A 49 9.00 5.66 -8.73
N THR A 50 8.66 5.14 -7.54
CA THR A 50 9.63 4.54 -6.61
C THR A 50 10.30 3.31 -7.20
N TYR A 51 9.50 2.39 -7.77
CA TYR A 51 10.01 1.19 -8.42
C TYR A 51 10.95 1.54 -9.58
N GLU A 52 10.49 2.38 -10.51
CA GLU A 52 11.27 2.77 -11.70
C GLU A 52 12.56 3.51 -11.30
N GLY A 53 12.50 4.42 -10.32
CA GLY A 53 13.67 5.13 -9.80
C GLY A 53 14.75 4.18 -9.23
N ILE A 54 14.34 3.21 -8.39
CA ILE A 54 15.27 2.21 -7.84
C ILE A 54 15.84 1.34 -8.95
N LYS A 55 14.99 0.89 -9.88
CA LYS A 55 15.41 0.02 -11.00
C LYS A 55 16.43 0.72 -11.89
N ASN A 56 16.19 1.99 -12.23
CA ASN A 56 17.10 2.76 -13.08
C ASN A 56 18.43 3.06 -12.39
N THR A 57 18.42 3.27 -11.07
CA THR A 57 19.64 3.59 -10.31
C THR A 57 20.48 2.34 -10.00
N THR A 58 19.84 1.20 -9.77
CA THR A 58 20.53 -0.01 -9.27
C THR A 58 20.64 -1.14 -10.29
N ASN A 59 19.87 -1.09 -11.38
CA ASN A 59 19.67 -2.17 -12.35
C ASN A 59 19.25 -3.51 -11.71
N LYS A 60 18.66 -3.48 -10.51
CA LYS A 60 18.13 -4.65 -9.79
C LYS A 60 16.61 -4.59 -9.77
N ARG A 61 15.98 -5.74 -9.54
CA ARG A 61 14.54 -5.81 -9.27
C ARG A 61 14.26 -5.10 -7.93
N PRO A 62 13.49 -4.00 -7.91
CA PRO A 62 13.11 -3.33 -6.67
C PRO A 62 12.17 -4.16 -5.82
N PHE A 63 12.25 -3.97 -4.51
CA PHE A 63 11.23 -4.39 -3.56
C PHE A 63 10.56 -3.15 -2.99
N VAL A 64 9.27 -2.97 -3.29
CA VAL A 64 8.46 -1.84 -2.83
C VAL A 64 7.23 -2.39 -2.09
N VAL A 65 6.88 -1.75 -0.98
CA VAL A 65 5.62 -1.95 -0.26
C VAL A 65 4.82 -0.65 -0.37
N THR A 66 3.49 -0.75 -0.55
CA THR A 66 2.59 0.41 -0.60
C THR A 66 1.37 0.21 0.30
N ARG A 67 0.83 1.30 0.83
CA ARG A 67 -0.47 1.31 1.51
C ARG A 67 -1.62 1.50 0.53
N ALA A 68 -1.63 2.60 -0.22
CA ALA A 68 -2.62 2.88 -1.25
C ALA A 68 -2.27 2.20 -2.58
N CYS A 69 -3.28 1.66 -3.27
CA CYS A 69 -3.10 0.98 -4.54
C CYS A 69 -4.29 1.17 -5.50
N TYR A 70 -4.02 1.01 -6.79
CA TYR A 70 -5.03 0.93 -7.85
C TYR A 70 -4.76 -0.25 -8.80
N ALA A 71 -5.66 -0.50 -9.75
CA ALA A 71 -5.47 -1.51 -10.77
C ALA A 71 -4.12 -1.31 -11.50
N GLY A 72 -3.29 -2.36 -11.56
CA GLY A 72 -1.95 -2.32 -12.16
C GLY A 72 -0.80 -2.22 -11.16
N THR A 73 -1.07 -1.91 -9.89
CA THR A 73 -0.05 -1.78 -8.83
C THR A 73 0.78 -3.05 -8.61
N GLN A 74 0.22 -4.23 -8.91
CA GLN A 74 0.90 -5.53 -8.80
C GLN A 74 2.21 -5.63 -9.61
N LYS A 75 2.42 -4.74 -10.60
CA LYS A 75 3.66 -4.67 -11.37
C LYS A 75 4.81 -3.99 -10.60
N TYR A 76 4.48 -3.16 -9.63
CA TYR A 76 5.42 -2.22 -9.01
C TYR A 76 5.59 -2.42 -7.50
N SER A 77 4.59 -2.97 -6.81
CA SER A 77 4.61 -3.04 -5.34
C SER A 77 3.88 -4.25 -4.77
N THR A 78 4.31 -4.64 -3.58
CA THR A 78 3.55 -5.44 -2.61
C THR A 78 2.59 -4.51 -1.87
N ILE A 79 1.48 -5.04 -1.36
CA ILE A 79 0.50 -4.28 -0.54
C ILE A 79 0.36 -4.89 0.86
N LEU A 80 0.24 -4.05 1.88
CA LEU A 80 -0.25 -4.43 3.20
C LEU A 80 -1.67 -3.90 3.41
N THR A 81 -2.51 -4.63 4.14
CA THR A 81 -3.91 -4.24 4.40
C THR A 81 -4.07 -3.05 5.38
N GLY A 82 -2.96 -2.42 5.78
CA GLY A 82 -2.92 -1.30 6.71
C GLY A 82 -3.17 -1.69 8.17
N ASP A 83 -3.49 -0.66 8.95
CA ASP A 83 -3.50 -0.61 10.42
C ASP A 83 -4.59 -1.50 11.06
N ASN A 84 -4.41 -2.82 10.98
CA ASN A 84 -5.27 -3.81 11.63
C ASN A 84 -5.08 -3.80 13.16
N GLN A 85 -5.92 -4.54 13.88
CA GLN A 85 -5.96 -4.55 15.34
C GLN A 85 -5.62 -5.95 15.86
N SER A 86 -5.02 -6.02 17.04
CA SER A 86 -4.69 -7.27 17.75
C SER A 86 -5.94 -7.96 18.30
N THR A 87 -6.85 -8.39 17.42
CA THR A 87 -8.11 -9.08 17.76
C THR A 87 -8.36 -10.31 16.90
N TRP A 88 -9.17 -11.25 17.42
CA TRP A 88 -9.55 -12.47 16.68
C TRP A 88 -10.37 -12.15 15.42
N GLU A 89 -11.16 -11.08 15.47
CA GLU A 89 -11.95 -10.60 14.34
C GLU A 89 -11.04 -10.13 13.20
N HIS A 90 -9.98 -9.38 13.50
CA HIS A 90 -9.04 -8.91 12.48
C HIS A 90 -8.20 -10.05 11.90
N LEU A 91 -7.78 -11.02 12.73
CA LEU A 91 -7.16 -12.25 12.23
C LEU A 91 -8.10 -12.96 11.24
N ARG A 92 -9.38 -13.15 11.61
CA ARG A 92 -10.37 -13.79 10.74
C ARG A 92 -10.63 -12.99 9.46
N MET A 93 -10.69 -11.67 9.54
CA MET A 93 -10.92 -10.78 8.38
C MET A 93 -9.75 -10.74 7.40
N SER A 94 -8.52 -10.99 7.86
CA SER A 94 -7.36 -11.01 6.98
C SER A 94 -7.51 -12.01 5.83
N ILE A 95 -8.08 -13.19 6.09
CA ILE A 95 -8.23 -14.27 5.11
C ILE A 95 -9.08 -13.83 3.90
N PRO A 96 -10.36 -13.39 4.05
CA PRO A 96 -11.15 -12.91 2.91
C PRO A 96 -10.57 -11.65 2.26
N MET A 97 -9.93 -10.75 3.01
CA MET A 97 -9.28 -9.57 2.41
C MET A 97 -8.15 -9.97 1.46
N LEU A 98 -7.24 -10.84 1.90
CA LEU A 98 -6.11 -11.31 1.08
C LEU A 98 -6.59 -12.12 -0.13
N MET A 99 -7.62 -12.96 0.03
CA MET A 99 -8.23 -13.67 -1.11
C MET A 99 -8.81 -12.71 -2.15
N ASN A 100 -9.53 -11.66 -1.72
CA ASN A 100 -10.11 -10.67 -2.63
C ASN A 100 -9.04 -9.84 -3.36
N LEU A 101 -7.95 -9.48 -2.68
CA LEU A 101 -6.80 -8.83 -3.31
C LEU A 101 -6.16 -9.75 -4.36
N GLY A 102 -5.95 -11.03 -4.02
CA GLY A 102 -5.43 -12.03 -4.95
C GLY A 102 -6.31 -12.20 -6.20
N LEU A 103 -7.63 -12.31 -6.02
CA LEU A 103 -8.60 -12.38 -7.13
C LEU A 103 -8.61 -11.11 -7.99
N SER A 104 -8.29 -9.96 -7.39
CA SER A 104 -8.19 -8.67 -8.06
C SER A 104 -6.81 -8.42 -8.71
N GLY A 105 -5.93 -9.43 -8.71
CA GLY A 105 -4.61 -9.38 -9.34
C GLY A 105 -3.47 -8.87 -8.45
N LEU A 106 -3.72 -8.62 -7.16
CA LEU A 106 -2.71 -8.23 -6.15
C LEU A 106 -2.31 -9.46 -5.33
N SER A 107 -1.60 -10.40 -5.96
CA SER A 107 -1.22 -11.67 -5.32
C SER A 107 -0.11 -11.54 -4.27
N PHE A 108 0.72 -10.49 -4.36
CA PHE A 108 1.72 -10.21 -3.35
C PHE A 108 1.15 -9.20 -2.35
N CYS A 109 0.37 -9.73 -1.41
CA CYS A 109 -0.32 -8.97 -0.37
C CYS A 109 -0.12 -9.61 1.02
N GLY A 110 -0.29 -8.81 2.07
CA GLY A 110 -0.16 -9.26 3.44
C GLY A 110 -0.94 -8.40 4.42
N THR A 111 -0.96 -8.84 5.68
CA THR A 111 -1.52 -8.12 6.82
C THR A 111 -0.46 -8.11 7.92
N ASP A 112 -0.54 -7.16 8.85
CA ASP A 112 0.42 -7.12 9.96
C ASP A 112 0.15 -8.27 10.93
N VAL A 113 1.14 -9.16 11.06
CA VAL A 113 1.08 -10.33 11.94
C VAL A 113 1.07 -9.86 13.39
N GLY A 114 0.09 -10.35 14.15
CA GLY A 114 -0.14 -9.95 15.54
C GLY A 114 -1.09 -8.76 15.69
N GLY A 115 -1.28 -7.94 14.65
CA GLY A 115 -2.06 -6.69 14.71
C GLY A 115 -1.15 -5.46 14.87
N PHE A 116 -1.45 -4.37 14.17
CA PHE A 116 -0.75 -3.09 14.27
C PHE A 116 -1.11 -2.34 15.55
N GLY A 117 -2.40 -2.26 15.87
CA GLY A 117 -2.92 -1.63 17.08
C GLY A 117 -3.22 -2.62 18.20
N HIS A 118 -3.26 -2.10 19.44
CA HIS A 118 -3.48 -2.84 20.69
C HIS A 118 -2.42 -3.89 21.04
N ASP A 119 -2.45 -4.37 22.29
CA ASP A 119 -1.53 -5.41 22.77
C ASP A 119 -2.01 -6.80 22.33
N CYS A 120 -1.13 -7.57 21.68
CA CYS A 120 -1.43 -8.93 21.24
C CYS A 120 -1.12 -9.96 22.34
N THR A 121 -2.08 -10.86 22.60
CA THR A 121 -1.84 -11.99 23.51
C THR A 121 -0.95 -13.05 22.86
N GLY A 122 -0.22 -13.83 23.66
CA GLY A 122 0.63 -14.90 23.13
C GLY A 122 -0.15 -15.96 22.33
N GLU A 123 -1.37 -16.32 22.74
CA GLU A 123 -2.22 -17.25 21.98
C GLU A 123 -2.63 -16.65 20.63
N LEU A 124 -3.07 -15.40 20.61
CA LEU A 124 -3.50 -14.73 19.36
C LEU A 124 -2.33 -14.61 18.38
N LEU A 125 -1.15 -14.17 18.84
CA LEU A 125 0.06 -14.10 18.01
C LEU A 125 0.42 -15.48 17.44
N SER A 126 0.35 -16.53 18.27
CA SER A 126 0.64 -17.91 17.84
C SER A 126 -0.35 -18.43 16.77
N ARG A 127 -1.53 -17.83 16.62
CA ARG A 127 -2.47 -18.18 15.54
C ARG A 127 -2.26 -17.38 14.26
N TRP A 128 -1.49 -16.30 14.34
CA TRP A 128 -1.19 -15.45 13.19
C TRP A 128 0.06 -15.92 12.42
N VAL A 129 0.98 -16.59 13.11
CA VAL A 129 2.22 -17.18 12.56
C VAL A 129 1.97 -18.63 12.14
#